data_AF-A0A660R537-F1
#
_entry.id   AF-A0A660R537-F1
#
_cell.length_a   1.000
_cell.length_b   1.000
_cell.length_c   1.000
_cell.angle_alpha   90.00
_cell.angle_beta   90.00
_cell.angle_gamma   90.00
#
_symmetry.space_group_name_H-M   'P 1'
#
loop_
_entity.id
_entity.type
_entity.pdbx_description
1 polymer ?
#
loop_
_entity_poly.entity_id
_entity_poly.type
_entity_poly.pdbx_seq_one_letter_code
_entity_poly.pdbx_strand_id
1 'polypeptide(L)'
;PIPEVIRITNAFALGVKLVNPKAKVHVVWTNAWYDPATEKEAALSFIDLGADVIAQQTDSAAPVKAAEEKGVYSIGYNSDMRKFGPNYNLTSPMWNWGVYYERVIKEVLNGTWKSENYWGGMADGIVKLAPLSDKVPDNVKKIVKVFEEAIKRGEFHPFEGPIYDQSGNLRVKPGEVLSDEELLSMNWFVDNIVGTIPKGAEH
;
A
#
# COMPACT_ATOMS: atom_id res chain seq x y z
N PRO A 1 -16.12 2.42 1.04
CA PRO A 1 -14.65 2.33 0.80
C PRO A 1 -14.26 3.43 -0.20
N ILE A 2 -13.10 4.07 -0.02
CA ILE A 2 -12.66 5.14 -0.93
C ILE A 2 -11.64 4.62 -1.96
N PRO A 3 -11.51 5.26 -3.14
CA PRO A 3 -10.60 4.82 -4.20
C PRO A 3 -9.14 4.64 -3.76
N GLU A 4 -8.67 5.43 -2.79
CA GLU A 4 -7.32 5.31 -2.23
C GLU A 4 -7.03 3.92 -1.66
N VAL A 5 -7.94 3.39 -0.83
CA VAL A 5 -7.75 2.07 -0.21
C VAL A 5 -7.74 0.99 -1.28
N ILE A 6 -8.63 1.10 -2.26
CA ILE A 6 -8.72 0.15 -3.37
C ILE A 6 -7.45 0.17 -4.21
N ARG A 7 -6.91 1.36 -4.52
CA ARG A 7 -5.64 1.50 -5.26
C ARG A 7 -4.48 0.86 -4.52
N ILE A 8 -4.28 1.18 -3.25
CA ILE A 8 -3.14 0.64 -2.50
C ILE A 8 -3.26 -0.88 -2.36
N THR A 9 -4.47 -1.39 -2.10
CA THR A 9 -4.74 -2.84 -2.06
C THR A 9 -4.43 -3.50 -3.41
N ASN A 10 -4.86 -2.93 -4.53
CA ASN A 10 -4.55 -3.45 -5.86
C ASN A 10 -3.05 -3.39 -6.17
N ALA A 11 -2.37 -2.29 -5.86
CA ALA A 11 -0.93 -2.16 -6.08
C ALA A 11 -0.14 -3.20 -5.26
N PHE A 12 -0.54 -3.42 -4.01
CA PHE A 12 0.03 -4.48 -3.17
C PHE A 12 -0.19 -5.87 -3.80
N ALA A 13 -1.42 -6.17 -4.22
CA ALA A 13 -1.76 -7.45 -4.83
C ALA A 13 -1.05 -7.70 -6.17
N LEU A 14 -0.88 -6.66 -7.00
CA LEU A 14 -0.10 -6.72 -8.25
C LEU A 14 1.38 -6.99 -7.97
N GLY A 15 1.98 -6.32 -6.98
CA GLY A 15 3.35 -6.58 -6.56
C GLY A 15 3.56 -8.01 -6.04
N VAL A 16 2.61 -8.53 -5.24
CA VAL A 16 2.59 -9.93 -4.80
C VAL A 16 2.51 -10.88 -6.00
N LYS A 17 1.60 -10.62 -6.94
CA LYS A 17 1.38 -11.46 -8.13
C LYS A 17 2.59 -11.49 -9.06
N LEU A 18 3.31 -10.37 -9.18
CA LEU A 18 4.51 -10.25 -10.00
C LEU A 18 5.61 -11.25 -9.58
N VAL A 19 5.70 -11.55 -8.28
CA VAL A 19 6.69 -12.49 -7.73
C VAL A 19 6.10 -13.89 -7.59
N ASN A 20 4.86 -14.00 -7.11
CA ASN A 20 4.15 -15.27 -6.95
C ASN A 20 2.73 -15.18 -7.53
N PRO A 21 2.53 -15.63 -8.79
CA PRO A 21 1.24 -15.56 -9.47
C PRO A 21 0.12 -16.37 -8.80
N LYS A 22 0.47 -17.31 -7.90
CA LYS A 22 -0.49 -18.16 -7.18
C LYS A 22 -0.91 -17.59 -5.83
N ALA A 23 -0.18 -16.60 -5.31
CA ALA A 23 -0.49 -15.99 -4.03
C ALA A 23 -1.82 -15.24 -4.08
N LYS A 24 -2.56 -15.28 -2.97
CA LYS A 24 -3.84 -14.60 -2.80
C LYS A 24 -3.70 -13.52 -1.73
N VAL A 25 -4.37 -12.39 -1.95
CA VAL A 25 -4.45 -11.30 -0.97
C VAL A 25 -5.86 -11.28 -0.41
N HIS A 26 -6.00 -11.68 0.86
CA HIS A 26 -7.28 -11.65 1.55
C HIS A 26 -7.54 -10.25 2.13
N VAL A 27 -8.76 -9.74 1.96
CA VAL A 27 -9.12 -8.38 2.37
C VAL A 27 -10.38 -8.41 3.25
N VAL A 28 -10.32 -7.70 4.37
CA VAL A 28 -11.45 -7.42 5.27
C VAL A 28 -11.48 -5.93 5.55
N TRP A 29 -12.67 -5.39 5.81
CA TRP A 29 -12.87 -3.97 6.03
C TRP A 29 -13.24 -3.74 7.50
N THR A 30 -12.42 -2.96 8.20
CA THR A 30 -12.69 -2.51 9.57
C THR A 30 -13.78 -1.44 9.65
N ASN A 31 -14.10 -0.81 8.50
CA ASN A 31 -15.02 0.35 8.39
C ASN A 31 -14.63 1.56 9.26
N ALA A 32 -13.39 1.61 9.71
CA ALA A 32 -12.81 2.71 10.46
C ALA A 32 -11.32 2.84 10.12
N TRP A 33 -10.82 4.07 10.05
CA TRP A 33 -9.39 4.33 9.86
C TRP A 33 -8.56 3.94 11.08
N TYR A 34 -9.13 4.12 12.27
CA TYR A 34 -8.47 3.83 13.54
C TYR A 34 -9.45 3.16 14.50
N ASP A 35 -9.23 1.88 14.74
CA ASP A 35 -9.85 1.08 15.80
C ASP A 35 -8.90 -0.08 16.15
N PRO A 36 -7.97 0.14 17.10
CA PRO A 36 -6.93 -0.85 17.41
C PRO A 36 -7.46 -2.23 17.81
N ALA A 37 -8.67 -2.32 18.39
CA ALA A 37 -9.26 -3.59 18.78
C ALA A 37 -9.72 -4.36 17.53
N THR A 38 -10.55 -3.73 16.70
CA THR A 38 -11.03 -4.31 15.44
C THR A 38 -9.87 -4.62 14.48
N GLU A 39 -8.86 -3.76 14.43
CA GLU A 39 -7.65 -3.98 13.62
C GLU A 39 -6.86 -5.22 14.07
N LYS A 40 -6.71 -5.41 15.39
CA LYS A 40 -6.06 -6.61 15.95
C LYS A 40 -6.85 -7.86 15.62
N GLU A 41 -8.17 -7.83 15.80
CA GLU A 41 -9.05 -8.97 15.50
C GLU A 41 -9.00 -9.34 14.02
N ALA A 42 -9.02 -8.35 13.11
CA ALA A 42 -8.87 -8.57 11.68
C ALA A 42 -7.54 -9.26 11.35
N ALA A 43 -6.42 -8.77 11.91
CA ALA A 43 -5.10 -9.39 11.70
C ALA A 43 -5.05 -10.83 12.21
N LEU A 44 -5.56 -11.09 13.42
CA LEU A 44 -5.62 -12.44 13.99
C LEU A 44 -6.47 -13.37 13.12
N SER A 45 -7.59 -12.88 12.57
CA SER A 45 -8.44 -13.68 11.69
C SER A 45 -7.71 -14.16 10.43
N PHE A 46 -6.84 -13.31 9.85
CA PHE A 46 -6.01 -13.71 8.71
C PHE A 46 -4.92 -14.69 9.10
N ILE A 47 -4.30 -14.50 10.26
CA ILE A 47 -3.28 -15.42 10.78
C ILE A 47 -3.90 -16.80 11.01
N ASP A 48 -5.10 -16.87 11.60
CA ASP A 48 -5.83 -18.12 11.82
C ASP A 48 -6.23 -18.81 10.51
N LEU A 49 -6.43 -18.03 9.43
CA LEU A 49 -6.64 -18.54 8.06
C LEU A 49 -5.33 -18.97 7.36
N GLY A 50 -4.17 -18.81 8.00
CA GLY A 50 -2.86 -19.20 7.48
C GLY A 50 -2.18 -18.13 6.63
N ALA A 51 -2.47 -16.84 6.82
CA ALA A 51 -1.75 -15.77 6.16
C ALA A 51 -0.30 -15.68 6.66
N ASP A 52 0.67 -15.68 5.73
CA ASP A 52 2.11 -15.60 6.03
C ASP A 52 2.61 -14.16 6.25
N VAL A 53 1.87 -13.17 5.75
CA VAL A 53 2.20 -11.74 5.84
C VAL A 53 0.93 -10.93 6.11
N ILE A 54 0.96 -10.08 7.12
CA ILE A 54 -0.10 -9.11 7.43
C ILE A 54 0.29 -7.72 6.92
N ALA A 55 -0.55 -7.12 6.09
CA ALA A 55 -0.45 -5.72 5.69
C ALA A 55 -1.72 -4.99 6.13
N GLN A 56 -1.61 -3.68 6.33
CA GLN A 56 -2.73 -2.86 6.78
C GLN A 56 -2.81 -1.54 6.02
N GLN A 57 -4.00 -0.94 6.08
CA GLN A 57 -4.26 0.44 5.66
C GLN A 57 -5.06 1.21 6.72
N THR A 58 -5.01 0.72 7.96
CA THR A 58 -5.52 1.38 9.16
C THR A 58 -4.37 2.05 9.91
N ASP A 59 -4.69 2.91 10.88
CA ASP A 59 -3.74 3.88 11.43
C ASP A 59 -3.06 3.44 12.74
N SER A 60 -3.47 2.33 13.36
CA SER A 60 -2.85 1.84 14.59
C SER A 60 -1.70 0.87 14.31
N ALA A 61 -0.85 0.60 15.31
CA ALA A 61 0.16 -0.47 15.20
C ALA A 61 -0.38 -1.86 15.58
N ALA A 62 -1.69 -2.01 15.79
CA ALA A 62 -2.27 -3.24 16.34
C ALA A 62 -2.10 -4.48 15.43
N PRO A 63 -2.25 -4.40 14.10
CA PRO A 63 -1.98 -5.53 13.20
C PRO A 63 -0.51 -5.95 13.24
N VAL A 64 0.42 -4.99 13.22
CA VAL A 64 1.87 -5.26 13.34
C VAL A 64 2.20 -5.97 14.67
N LYS A 65 1.63 -5.52 15.79
CA LYS A 65 1.81 -6.18 17.10
C LYS A 65 1.23 -7.59 17.12
N ALA A 66 0.04 -7.79 16.53
CA ALA A 66 -0.58 -9.11 16.45
C ALA A 66 0.28 -10.10 15.64
N ALA A 67 0.83 -9.63 14.52
CA ALA A 67 1.73 -10.42 13.69
C ALA A 67 3.03 -10.79 14.45
N GLU A 68 3.64 -9.82 15.16
CA GLU A 68 4.80 -10.06 16.03
C GLU A 68 4.50 -11.08 17.13
N GLU A 69 3.38 -10.94 17.85
CA GLU A 69 2.92 -11.87 18.91
C GLU A 69 2.74 -13.31 18.39
N LYS A 70 2.42 -13.46 17.11
CA LYS A 70 2.15 -14.76 16.45
C LYS A 70 3.30 -15.29 15.61
N GLY A 71 4.39 -14.53 15.48
CA GLY A 71 5.53 -14.92 14.64
C GLY A 71 5.23 -14.92 13.14
N VAL A 72 4.32 -14.04 12.70
CA VAL A 72 3.95 -13.86 11.29
C VAL A 72 4.52 -12.52 10.81
N TYR A 73 5.03 -12.47 9.58
CA TYR A 73 5.59 -11.23 9.05
C TYR A 73 4.53 -10.14 8.86
N SER A 74 4.95 -8.88 8.92
CA SER A 74 4.07 -7.74 8.66
C SER A 74 4.72 -6.66 7.82
N ILE A 75 3.88 -5.87 7.17
CA ILE A 75 4.24 -4.60 6.55
C ILE A 75 3.41 -3.52 7.25
N GLY A 76 4.08 -2.52 7.82
CA GLY A 76 3.42 -1.44 8.54
C GLY A 76 2.76 -0.44 7.59
N TYR A 77 2.26 0.67 8.13
CA TYR A 77 1.59 1.71 7.34
C TYR A 77 1.82 3.09 7.95
N ASN A 78 1.85 4.13 7.12
CA ASN A 78 2.07 5.55 7.46
C ASN A 78 3.44 5.93 8.07
N SER A 79 4.06 5.06 8.84
CA SER A 79 5.27 5.34 9.62
C SER A 79 6.14 4.10 9.79
N ASP A 80 7.38 4.32 10.26
CA ASP A 80 8.26 3.23 10.64
C ASP A 80 7.71 2.53 11.90
N MET A 81 7.15 1.34 11.70
CA MET A 81 6.48 0.55 12.75
C MET A 81 7.38 -0.52 13.36
N ARG A 82 8.67 -0.56 13.02
CA ARG A 82 9.61 -1.60 13.51
C ARG A 82 9.68 -1.70 15.03
N LYS A 83 9.50 -0.59 15.75
CA LYS A 83 9.46 -0.60 17.23
C LYS A 83 8.30 -1.43 17.82
N PHE A 84 7.26 -1.70 17.04
CA PHE A 84 6.09 -2.47 17.45
C PHE A 84 6.12 -3.93 16.98
N GLY A 85 6.96 -4.26 16.00
CA GLY A 85 7.19 -5.61 15.49
C GLY A 85 8.67 -5.80 15.13
N PRO A 86 9.59 -5.78 16.11
CA PRO A 86 11.03 -5.71 15.83
C PRO A 86 11.59 -6.94 15.11
N ASN A 87 10.94 -8.10 15.23
CA ASN A 87 11.40 -9.33 14.60
C ASN A 87 10.67 -9.64 13.29
N TYR A 88 9.40 -9.24 13.18
CA TYR A 88 8.53 -9.66 12.09
C TYR A 88 8.02 -8.51 11.21
N ASN A 89 8.27 -7.23 11.53
CA ASN A 89 7.98 -6.13 10.61
C ASN A 89 9.06 -6.02 9.53
N LEU A 90 8.70 -6.22 8.26
CA LEU A 90 9.62 -6.25 7.13
C LEU A 90 9.99 -4.84 6.63
N THR A 91 9.02 -3.94 6.61
CA THR A 91 9.15 -2.51 6.26
C THR A 91 7.79 -1.82 6.46
N SER A 92 7.71 -0.52 6.15
CA SER A 92 6.46 0.24 6.03
C SER A 92 6.57 1.23 4.87
N PRO A 93 5.55 1.41 4.00
CA PRO A 93 5.39 2.67 3.29
C PRO A 93 5.21 3.81 4.29
N MET A 94 5.91 4.91 4.05
CA MET A 94 5.93 6.10 4.90
C MET A 94 5.60 7.34 4.08
N TRP A 95 4.90 8.27 4.71
CA TRP A 95 4.56 9.57 4.15
C TRP A 95 5.39 10.65 4.83
N ASN A 96 6.21 11.32 4.03
CA ASN A 96 7.13 12.36 4.43
C ASN A 96 6.53 13.74 4.10
N TRP A 97 5.40 14.06 4.75
CA TRP A 97 4.67 15.31 4.51
C TRP A 97 5.48 16.58 4.81
N GLY A 98 6.54 16.47 5.62
CA GLY A 98 7.44 17.58 5.94
C GLY A 98 8.02 18.26 4.69
N VAL A 99 8.37 17.49 3.65
CA VAL A 99 8.88 18.04 2.38
C VAL A 99 7.84 18.92 1.69
N TYR A 100 6.58 18.48 1.67
CA TYR A 100 5.48 19.26 1.10
C TYR A 100 5.17 20.50 1.94
N TYR A 101 5.03 20.35 3.26
CA TYR A 101 4.73 21.47 4.14
C TYR A 101 5.81 22.55 4.11
N GLU A 102 7.09 22.15 4.10
CA GLU A 102 8.21 23.09 3.97
C GLU A 102 8.11 23.89 2.66
N ARG A 103 7.80 23.24 1.54
CA ARG A 103 7.59 23.89 0.24
C ARG A 103 6.46 24.92 0.30
N VAL A 104 5.28 24.51 0.76
CA VAL A 104 4.09 25.37 0.83
C VAL A 104 4.32 26.56 1.76
N ILE A 105 4.93 26.35 2.94
CA ILE A 105 5.23 27.43 3.88
C ILE A 105 6.16 28.46 3.24
N LYS A 106 7.22 28.03 2.52
CA LYS A 106 8.13 28.93 1.81
C LYS A 106 7.41 29.72 0.72
N GLU A 107 6.55 29.08 -0.07
CA GLU A 107 5.78 29.75 -1.11
C GLU A 107 4.82 30.81 -0.55
N VAL A 108 4.16 30.52 0.57
CA VAL A 108 3.29 31.49 1.25
C VAL A 108 4.09 32.68 1.76
N LEU A 109 5.22 32.44 2.44
CA LEU A 109 6.09 33.50 2.96
C LEU A 109 6.66 34.40 1.85
N ASN A 110 6.94 33.82 0.67
CA ASN A 110 7.45 34.56 -0.49
C ASN A 110 6.33 35.20 -1.33
N GLY A 111 5.06 35.00 -0.98
CA GLY A 111 3.92 35.50 -1.75
C GLY A 111 3.77 34.84 -3.14
N THR A 112 4.38 33.67 -3.35
CA THR A 112 4.36 32.93 -4.62
C THR A 112 3.39 31.74 -4.63
N TRP A 113 2.76 31.44 -3.49
CA TRP A 113 1.82 30.33 -3.37
C TRP A 113 0.62 30.48 -4.33
N LYS A 114 0.22 29.36 -4.94
CA LYS A 114 -0.96 29.25 -5.79
C LYS A 114 -1.73 28.00 -5.42
N SER A 115 -3.06 28.06 -5.58
CA SER A 115 -3.91 26.88 -5.46
C SER A 115 -3.56 25.89 -6.57
N GLU A 116 -3.28 24.65 -6.20
CA GLU A 116 -3.01 23.55 -7.12
C GLU A 116 -3.47 22.22 -6.53
N ASN A 117 -3.71 21.24 -7.41
CA ASN A 117 -3.86 19.86 -6.99
C ASN A 117 -2.47 19.21 -6.97
N TYR A 118 -2.08 18.68 -5.83
CA TYR A 118 -0.81 17.99 -5.65
C TYR A 118 -1.02 16.51 -5.37
N TRP A 119 -0.41 15.65 -6.19
CA TRP A 119 -0.34 14.21 -5.96
C TRP A 119 1.11 13.72 -6.11
N GLY A 120 1.84 13.78 -5.00
CA GLY A 120 3.25 13.39 -4.95
C GLY A 120 3.47 11.89 -4.77
N GLY A 121 4.65 11.44 -5.17
CA GLY A 121 5.10 10.04 -5.06
C GLY A 121 6.51 9.88 -4.50
N MET A 122 7.19 8.82 -4.92
CA MET A 122 8.57 8.53 -4.52
C MET A 122 9.58 9.51 -5.14
N ALA A 123 9.34 10.01 -6.35
CA ALA A 123 10.20 10.97 -7.03
C ALA A 123 10.32 12.30 -6.25
N ASP A 124 9.21 12.73 -5.66
CA ASP A 124 9.12 13.96 -4.86
C ASP A 124 9.60 13.78 -3.41
N GLY A 125 9.93 12.54 -3.03
CA GLY A 125 10.34 12.20 -1.66
C GLY A 125 9.20 12.22 -0.62
N ILE A 126 7.94 12.33 -1.05
CA ILE A 126 6.75 12.23 -0.19
C ILE A 126 6.53 10.79 0.23
N VAL A 127 6.65 9.84 -0.70
CA VAL A 127 6.53 8.42 -0.40
C VAL A 127 7.92 7.81 -0.29
N LYS A 128 8.16 7.03 0.76
CA LYS A 128 9.39 6.23 0.92
C LYS A 128 9.10 4.94 1.67
N LEU A 129 10.00 3.97 1.57
CA LEU A 129 9.96 2.81 2.46
C LEU A 129 10.78 3.09 3.72
N ALA A 130 10.29 2.62 4.87
CA ALA A 130 11.10 2.45 6.06
C ALA A 130 12.26 1.49 5.76
N PRO A 131 13.39 1.55 6.52
CA PRO A 131 14.49 0.64 6.30
C PRO A 131 14.03 -0.83 6.35
N LEU A 132 14.43 -1.61 5.36
CA LEU A 132 14.09 -3.03 5.28
C LEU A 132 14.68 -3.78 6.47
N SER A 133 13.91 -4.71 7.03
CA SER A 133 14.33 -5.58 8.13
C SER A 133 15.58 -6.41 7.77
N ASP A 134 16.34 -6.79 8.78
CA ASP A 134 17.47 -7.72 8.65
C ASP A 134 17.00 -9.12 8.21
N LYS A 135 15.72 -9.45 8.43
CA LYS A 135 15.08 -10.70 7.98
C LYS A 135 14.85 -10.75 6.47
N VAL A 136 14.88 -9.61 5.78
CA VAL A 136 14.76 -9.57 4.31
C VAL A 136 16.10 -10.01 3.69
N PRO A 137 16.14 -11.08 2.86
CA PRO A 137 17.37 -11.50 2.20
C PRO A 137 17.95 -10.42 1.28
N ASP A 138 19.28 -10.37 1.15
CA ASP A 138 19.95 -9.29 0.41
C ASP A 138 19.61 -9.25 -1.09
N ASN A 139 19.34 -10.40 -1.70
CA ASN A 139 18.84 -10.45 -3.08
C ASN A 139 17.45 -9.80 -3.17
N VAL A 140 16.58 -10.00 -2.18
CA VAL A 140 15.26 -9.35 -2.12
C VAL A 140 15.40 -7.84 -1.89
N LYS A 141 16.28 -7.40 -0.98
CA LYS A 141 16.57 -5.97 -0.77
C LYS A 141 17.02 -5.28 -2.06
N LYS A 142 17.87 -5.96 -2.86
CA LYS A 142 18.31 -5.45 -4.17
C LYS A 142 17.13 -5.33 -5.16
N ILE A 143 16.25 -6.33 -5.21
CA ILE A 143 15.05 -6.27 -6.07
C ILE A 143 14.16 -5.09 -5.67
N VAL A 144 13.88 -4.91 -4.37
CA VAL A 144 13.09 -3.78 -3.87
C VAL A 144 13.71 -2.44 -4.30
N LYS A 145 15.03 -2.29 -4.15
CA LYS A 145 15.75 -1.08 -4.58
C LYS A 145 15.64 -0.83 -6.08
N VAL A 146 15.72 -1.87 -6.91
CA VAL A 146 15.54 -1.74 -8.37
C VAL A 146 14.15 -1.19 -8.69
N PHE A 147 13.09 -1.75 -8.10
CA PHE A 147 11.73 -1.25 -8.32
C PHE A 147 11.52 0.16 -7.77
N GLU A 148 12.08 0.47 -6.59
CA GLU A 148 12.00 1.83 -6.02
C GLU A 148 12.61 2.86 -6.98
N GLU A 149 13.79 2.58 -7.54
CA GLU A 149 14.44 3.48 -8.49
C GLU A 149 13.71 3.54 -9.84
N ALA A 150 13.19 2.42 -10.34
CA ALA A 150 12.39 2.39 -11.56
C ALA A 150 11.10 3.23 -11.42
N ILE A 151 10.42 3.14 -10.27
CA ILE A 151 9.24 3.96 -9.96
C ILE A 151 9.60 5.44 -9.91
N LYS A 152 10.69 5.80 -9.22
CA LYS A 152 11.16 7.20 -9.15
C LYS A 152 11.48 7.79 -10.51
N ARG A 153 12.00 6.97 -11.44
CA ARG A 153 12.36 7.38 -12.80
C ARG A 153 11.21 7.31 -13.79
N GLY A 154 10.06 6.77 -13.40
CA GLY A 154 8.93 6.52 -14.30
C GLY A 154 9.18 5.37 -15.29
N GLU A 155 10.19 4.53 -15.06
CA GLU A 155 10.50 3.34 -15.87
C GLU A 155 9.56 2.16 -15.54
N PHE A 156 8.88 2.21 -14.39
CA PHE A 156 7.89 1.21 -13.98
C PHE A 156 6.69 1.90 -13.32
N HIS A 157 5.49 1.48 -13.70
CA HIS A 157 4.24 1.90 -13.05
C HIS A 157 3.48 0.69 -12.48
N PRO A 158 3.04 0.71 -11.20
CA PRO A 158 2.32 -0.43 -10.60
C PRO A 158 1.05 -0.87 -11.34
N PHE A 159 0.46 0.03 -12.13
CA PHE A 159 -0.76 -0.20 -12.91
C PHE A 159 -0.51 -0.24 -14.43
N GLU A 160 0.66 -0.71 -14.86
CA GLU A 160 0.90 -1.09 -16.25
C GLU A 160 0.29 -2.47 -16.56
N GLY A 161 -0.37 -2.60 -17.71
CA GLY A 161 -1.06 -3.81 -18.11
C GLY A 161 -0.13 -4.94 -18.62
N PRO A 162 -0.65 -6.17 -18.73
CA PRO A 162 -2.06 -6.55 -18.61
C PRO A 162 -2.54 -6.71 -17.16
N ILE A 163 -3.70 -6.13 -16.85
CA ILE A 163 -4.35 -6.28 -15.53
C ILE A 163 -5.80 -6.73 -15.72
N TYR A 164 -6.17 -7.76 -14.96
CA TYR A 164 -7.51 -8.33 -14.94
C TYR A 164 -8.18 -8.08 -13.58
N ASP A 165 -9.49 -7.85 -13.58
CA ASP A 165 -10.28 -7.78 -12.35
C ASP A 165 -10.68 -9.18 -11.83
N GLN A 166 -11.27 -9.23 -10.63
CA GLN A 166 -11.80 -10.45 -10.00
C GLN A 166 -12.83 -11.21 -10.85
N SER A 167 -13.47 -10.58 -11.82
CA SER A 167 -14.44 -11.18 -12.72
C SER A 167 -13.80 -11.70 -14.02
N GLY A 168 -12.48 -11.54 -14.19
CA GLY A 168 -11.74 -11.94 -15.38
C GLY A 168 -11.81 -10.93 -16.52
N ASN A 169 -12.35 -9.72 -16.30
CA ASN A 169 -12.34 -8.68 -17.33
C ASN A 169 -10.95 -8.05 -17.44
N LEU A 170 -10.46 -7.87 -18.66
CA LEU A 170 -9.25 -7.09 -18.92
C LEU A 170 -9.54 -5.61 -18.64
N ARG A 171 -8.84 -5.04 -17.66
CA ARG A 171 -8.98 -3.64 -17.23
C ARG A 171 -7.92 -2.72 -17.82
N VAL A 172 -6.70 -3.24 -17.99
CA VAL A 172 -5.57 -2.50 -18.57
C VAL A 172 -4.92 -3.41 -19.59
N LYS A 173 -4.78 -2.98 -20.84
CA LYS A 173 -4.18 -3.81 -21.89
C LYS A 173 -2.66 -3.84 -21.77
N PRO A 174 -1.97 -4.84 -22.35
CA PRO A 174 -0.51 -4.84 -22.42
C PRO A 174 0.06 -3.53 -22.98
N GLY A 175 0.98 -2.91 -22.26
CA GLY A 175 1.62 -1.64 -22.63
C GLY A 175 0.78 -0.38 -22.39
N GLU A 176 -0.45 -0.50 -21.88
CA GLU A 176 -1.24 0.63 -21.37
C GLU A 176 -0.97 0.82 -19.87
N VAL A 177 -1.11 2.06 -19.40
CA VAL A 177 -1.00 2.44 -17.99
C VAL A 177 -2.28 3.19 -17.63
N LEU A 178 -2.86 2.91 -16.46
CA LEU A 178 -4.01 3.68 -15.97
C LEU A 178 -3.66 5.16 -15.80
N SER A 179 -4.55 6.03 -16.26
CA SER A 179 -4.46 7.48 -16.01
C SER A 179 -4.76 7.82 -14.55
N ASP A 180 -4.31 9.01 -14.12
CA ASP A 180 -4.58 9.53 -12.78
C ASP A 180 -6.08 9.61 -12.48
N GLU A 181 -6.92 9.95 -13.46
CA GLU A 181 -8.38 10.00 -13.31
C GLU A 181 -8.97 8.62 -13.02
N GLU A 182 -8.54 7.59 -13.77
CA GLU A 182 -8.96 6.21 -13.55
C GLU A 182 -8.47 5.67 -12.20
N LEU A 183 -7.27 6.06 -11.79
CA LEU A 183 -6.74 5.75 -10.47
C LEU A 183 -7.60 6.43 -9.38
N LEU A 184 -7.88 7.72 -9.50
CA LEU A 184 -8.67 8.48 -8.52
C LEU A 184 -10.13 8.02 -8.41
N SER A 185 -10.65 7.34 -9.42
CA SER A 185 -12.00 6.77 -9.47
C SER A 185 -12.07 5.24 -9.30
N MET A 186 -10.94 4.59 -9.01
CA MET A 186 -10.82 3.12 -8.96
C MET A 186 -11.81 2.49 -7.97
N ASN A 187 -12.59 1.52 -8.46
CA ASN A 187 -13.71 0.89 -7.75
C ASN A 187 -13.80 -0.63 -7.95
N TRP A 188 -12.70 -1.27 -8.35
CA TRP A 188 -12.63 -2.70 -8.65
C TRP A 188 -11.35 -3.30 -8.07
N PHE A 189 -11.34 -4.62 -7.84
CA PHE A 189 -10.17 -5.36 -7.36
C PHE A 189 -9.55 -6.22 -8.45
N VAL A 190 -8.22 -6.39 -8.40
CA VAL A 190 -7.47 -7.31 -9.27
C VAL A 190 -7.74 -8.78 -8.95
N ASP A 191 -7.52 -9.65 -9.93
CA ASP A 191 -7.91 -11.07 -9.93
C ASP A 191 -7.32 -11.97 -8.83
N ASN A 192 -6.25 -11.55 -8.14
CA ASN A 192 -5.65 -12.31 -7.04
C ASN A 192 -6.12 -11.86 -5.65
N ILE A 193 -7.03 -10.90 -5.55
CA ILE A 193 -7.66 -10.51 -4.29
C ILE A 193 -8.83 -11.44 -3.97
N VAL A 194 -8.92 -11.86 -2.70
CA VAL A 194 -10.04 -12.60 -2.12
C VAL A 194 -10.74 -11.69 -1.11
N GLY A 195 -11.98 -11.33 -1.43
CA GLY A 195 -12.75 -10.34 -0.68
C GLY A 195 -13.60 -9.53 -1.65
N THR A 196 -14.50 -8.71 -1.11
CA THR A 196 -15.37 -7.83 -1.90
C THR A 196 -15.19 -6.39 -1.47
N ILE A 197 -15.50 -5.48 -2.37
CA ILE A 197 -15.62 -4.05 -2.06
C ILE A 197 -17.03 -3.84 -1.49
N PRO A 198 -17.18 -3.37 -0.24
CA PRO A 198 -18.48 -3.04 0.32
C PRO A 198 -19.17 -2.04 -0.60
N LYS A 199 -20.39 -2.39 -1.04
CA LYS A 199 -21.28 -1.39 -1.62
C LYS A 199 -21.59 -0.40 -0.51
N GLY A 200 -21.27 0.87 -0.73
CA GLY A 200 -21.69 1.91 0.20
C GLY A 200 -23.21 1.82 0.37
N ALA A 201 -23.72 2.10 1.58
CA ALA A 201 -25.10 2.53 1.68
C ALA A 201 -25.25 3.73 0.74
N GLU A 202 -26.18 3.63 -0.21
CA GLU A 202 -26.55 4.77 -1.04
C GLU A 202 -26.90 5.93 -0.09
N HIS A 203 -26.16 7.02 -0.20
CA HIS A 203 -26.49 8.30 0.43
C HIS A 203 -27.05 9.23 -0.63
#